data_AF-A0A919LZ35-F1
#
_entry.id   AF-A0A919LZ35-F1
#
_cell.length_a   1.000
_cell.length_b   1.000
_cell.length_c   1.000
_cell.angle_alpha   90.00
_cell.angle_beta   90.00
_cell.angle_gamma   90.00
#
_symmetry.space_group_name_H-M   'P 1'
#
loop_
_entity.id
_entity.type
_entity.pdbx_description
1 polymer ?
#
loop_
_entity_poly.entity_id
_entity_poly.type
_entity_poly.pdbx_seq_one_letter_code
_entity_poly.pdbx_strand_id
1 'polypeptide(L)'
;MNRYFSLIPVVIIFTTACDQKAPTVESAPRMVKVAQVTAVGNTQQRTFPARIESGDSTELSFKRGGQVESLDIRQGQASPGGKRWRA
;
A
#
# COMPACT_ATOMS: atom_id res chain seq x y z
N MET A 1 -57.15 -68.01 -25.42
CA MET A 1 -57.00 -66.55 -25.23
C MET A 1 -55.53 -66.16 -24.97
N ASN A 2 -54.56 -66.64 -25.76
CA ASN A 2 -53.12 -66.45 -25.45
C ASN A 2 -52.40 -65.49 -26.41
N ARG A 3 -53.06 -64.98 -27.45
CA ARG A 3 -52.45 -64.09 -28.46
C ARG A 3 -52.28 -62.64 -27.96
N TYR A 4 -53.11 -62.20 -27.02
CA TYR A 4 -53.04 -60.85 -26.45
C TYR A 4 -51.95 -60.72 -25.38
N PHE A 5 -51.53 -61.82 -24.76
CA PHE A 5 -50.42 -61.83 -23.79
C PHE A 5 -49.09 -61.39 -24.41
N SER A 6 -48.89 -61.66 -25.71
CA SER A 6 -47.71 -61.23 -26.45
C SER A 6 -47.66 -59.73 -26.72
N LEU A 7 -48.79 -59.02 -26.64
CA LEU A 7 -48.87 -57.57 -26.89
C LEU A 7 -48.60 -56.73 -25.63
N ILE A 8 -48.76 -57.33 -24.45
CA ILE A 8 -48.49 -56.70 -23.15
C ILE A 8 -47.05 -56.14 -23.04
N PRO A 9 -45.97 -56.89 -23.36
CA PRO A 9 -44.61 -56.34 -23.26
C PRO A 9 -44.37 -55.20 -24.24
N VAL A 10 -44.98 -55.23 -25.42
CA VAL A 10 -44.86 -54.16 -26.43
C VAL A 10 -45.48 -52.87 -25.89
N VAL A 11 -46.68 -52.95 -25.30
CA VAL A 11 -47.36 -51.78 -24.73
C VAL A 11 -46.56 -51.17 -23.57
N ILE A 12 -45.97 -51.99 -22.70
CA ILE A 12 -45.15 -51.51 -21.56
C ILE A 12 -43.89 -50.76 -22.04
N ILE A 13 -43.26 -51.23 -23.12
CA ILE A 13 -42.07 -50.55 -23.69
C ILE A 13 -42.46 -49.19 -24.28
N PHE A 14 -43.58 -49.12 -25.00
CA PHE A 14 -44.04 -47.87 -25.59
C PHE A 14 -44.51 -46.85 -24.54
N THR A 15 -45.07 -47.27 -23.42
CA THR A 15 -45.50 -46.34 -22.36
C THR A 15 -44.35 -45.85 -21.48
N THR A 16 -43.32 -46.67 -21.26
CA THR A 16 -42.13 -46.29 -20.47
C THR A 16 -41.14 -45.42 -21.24
N ALA A 17 -41.10 -45.51 -22.58
CA ALA A 17 -40.26 -44.66 -23.42
C ALA A 17 -40.83 -43.23 -23.61
N CYS A 18 -42.05 -42.96 -23.14
CA CYS A 18 -42.67 -41.62 -23.17
C CYS A 18 -42.43 -40.83 -21.87
N ASP A 19 -41.52 -41.25 -21.00
CA ASP A 19 -41.11 -40.45 -19.84
C ASP A 19 -40.13 -39.37 -20.30
N GLN A 20 -40.68 -38.24 -20.75
CA GLN A 20 -39.87 -37.07 -21.08
C GLN A 20 -39.15 -36.61 -19.80
N LYS A 21 -37.84 -36.86 -19.75
CA LYS A 21 -36.98 -36.38 -18.67
C LYS A 21 -37.20 -34.88 -18.51
N ALA A 22 -37.71 -34.49 -17.34
CA ALA A 22 -38.01 -33.10 -17.04
C ALA A 22 -36.78 -32.23 -17.37
N PRO A 23 -36.95 -31.13 -18.13
CA PRO A 23 -35.82 -30.29 -18.51
C PRO A 23 -35.15 -29.79 -17.23
N THR A 24 -33.86 -30.08 -17.11
CA THR A 24 -33.06 -29.55 -16.00
C THR A 24 -33.08 -28.04 -16.15
N VAL A 25 -33.73 -27.35 -15.21
CA VAL A 25 -33.78 -25.90 -15.18
C VAL A 25 -32.38 -25.44 -14.82
N GLU A 26 -31.61 -25.02 -15.81
CA GLU A 26 -30.32 -24.38 -15.62
C GLU A 26 -30.52 -23.21 -14.64
N SER A 27 -29.88 -23.29 -13.47
CA SER A 27 -30.07 -22.28 -12.43
C SER A 27 -29.61 -20.93 -12.95
N ALA A 28 -30.45 -19.90 -12.82
CA ALA A 28 -30.14 -18.56 -13.27
C ALA A 28 -28.78 -18.09 -12.70
N PRO A 29 -27.94 -17.39 -13.51
CA PRO A 29 -26.65 -16.87 -13.05
C PRO A 29 -26.83 -15.96 -11.83
N ARG A 30 -25.97 -16.14 -10.81
CA ARG A 30 -26.03 -15.32 -9.60
C ARG A 30 -25.38 -13.95 -9.87
N MET A 31 -26.13 -12.88 -9.60
CA MET A 31 -25.62 -11.52 -9.68
C MET A 31 -24.52 -11.29 -8.63
N VAL A 32 -23.37 -10.78 -9.09
CA VAL A 32 -22.24 -10.40 -8.23
C VAL A 32 -21.95 -8.90 -8.39
N LYS A 33 -21.53 -8.25 -7.30
CA LYS A 33 -21.06 -6.87 -7.35
C LYS A 33 -19.61 -6.88 -7.83
N VAL A 34 -19.34 -6.23 -8.95
CA VAL A 34 -17.99 -6.10 -9.53
C VAL A 34 -17.49 -4.68 -9.28
N ALA A 35 -16.25 -4.56 -8.80
CA ALA A 35 -15.55 -3.28 -8.69
C ALA A 35 -14.34 -3.30 -9.63
N GLN A 36 -14.17 -2.23 -10.42
CA GLN A 36 -13.00 -2.06 -11.27
C GLN A 36 -11.92 -1.30 -10.49
N VAL A 37 -10.76 -1.91 -10.34
CA VAL A 37 -9.61 -1.28 -9.68
C VAL A 37 -8.93 -0.37 -10.68
N THR A 38 -9.07 0.94 -10.47
CA THR A 38 -8.36 1.97 -11.22
C THR A 38 -7.10 2.39 -10.47
N ALA A 39 -6.05 2.75 -11.20
CA ALA A 39 -4.81 3.24 -10.59
C ALA A 39 -5.10 4.54 -9.86
N VAL A 40 -4.99 4.52 -8.53
CA VAL A 40 -5.12 5.73 -7.72
C VAL A 40 -3.80 6.50 -7.85
N GLY A 41 -3.84 7.64 -8.53
CA GLY A 41 -2.71 8.58 -8.65
C GLY A 41 -2.44 9.33 -7.33
N ASN A 42 -2.32 8.61 -6.22
CA ASN A 42 -2.05 9.21 -4.92
C ASN A 42 -0.55 9.48 -4.79
N THR A 43 -0.12 10.67 -5.20
CA THR A 43 1.22 11.15 -4.85
C THR A 43 1.20 11.53 -3.37
N GLN A 44 1.67 10.62 -2.52
CA GLN A 44 1.75 10.87 -1.09
C GLN A 44 2.96 11.76 -0.78
N GLN A 45 2.73 13.07 -0.64
CA GLN A 45 3.75 14.00 -0.19
C GLN A 45 4.05 13.75 1.29
N ARG A 46 5.29 13.36 1.61
CA ARG A 46 5.74 13.14 2.99
C ARG A 46 6.51 14.38 3.47
N THR A 47 6.02 14.99 4.54
CA THR A 47 6.71 16.09 5.22
C THR A 47 7.55 15.52 6.35
N PHE A 48 8.85 15.79 6.32
CA PHE A 48 9.77 15.39 7.38
C PHE A 48 10.20 16.61 8.19
N PRO A 49 10.21 16.53 9.53
CA PRO A 49 10.85 17.57 10.32
C PRO A 49 12.36 17.53 10.05
N ALA A 50 12.95 18.69 9.80
CA ALA A 50 14.38 18.86 9.67
C ALA A 50 14.86 19.95 10.62
N ARG A 51 16.09 19.81 11.11
CA ARG A 51 16.81 20.85 11.85
C ARG A 51 17.99 21.30 11.01
N ILE A 52 18.20 22.62 10.94
CA ILE A 52 19.37 23.20 10.29
C ILE A 52 20.53 23.10 11.29
N GLU A 53 21.52 22.29 10.94
CA GLU A 53 22.78 22.21 11.67
C GLU A 53 23.82 23.11 11.00
N SER A 54 24.71 23.70 11.80
CA SER A 54 25.81 24.50 11.24
C SER A 54 26.88 23.57 10.65
N GLY A 55 27.20 23.75 9.36
CA GLY A 55 28.23 22.94 8.68
C GLY A 55 29.63 23.13 9.27
N ASP A 56 29.95 24.35 9.71
CA ASP A 56 31.30 24.75 10.15
C ASP A 56 31.30 25.34 11.57
N SER A 57 30.65 24.65 12.53
CA SER A 57 30.74 25.04 13.95
C SER A 57 32.11 24.68 14.52
N THR A 58 32.85 25.67 15.02
CA THR A 58 34.14 25.44 15.70
C THR A 58 34.09 26.01 17.11
N GLU A 59 34.40 25.17 18.10
CA GLU A 59 34.63 25.61 19.47
C GLU A 59 36.08 26.05 19.64
N LEU A 60 36.29 27.29 20.09
CA LEU A 60 37.62 27.86 20.28
C LEU A 60 38.02 27.81 21.75
N SER A 61 39.26 27.39 22.02
CA SER A 61 39.83 27.36 23.37
C SER A 61 41.28 27.83 23.37
N PHE A 62 41.73 28.33 24.52
CA PHE A 62 43.12 28.71 24.72
C PHE A 62 43.96 27.47 25.04
N LYS A 63 45.06 27.28 24.29
CA LYS A 63 45.96 26.13 24.48
C LYS A 63 46.78 26.17 25.76
N ARG A 64 46.87 27.34 26.40
CA ARG A 64 47.66 27.58 27.62
C ARG A 64 46.76 28.27 28.65
N GLY A 65 46.98 27.97 29.92
CA GLY A 65 46.36 28.72 31.01
C GLY A 65 46.97 30.13 31.12
N GLY A 66 46.16 31.08 31.54
CA GLY A 66 46.52 32.49 31.70
C GLY A 66 45.29 33.33 32.03
N GLN A 67 45.51 34.59 32.41
CA GLN A 67 44.43 35.58 32.54
C GLN A 67 44.17 36.20 31.17
N VAL A 68 42.90 36.40 30.79
CA VAL A 68 42.54 37.04 29.52
C VAL A 68 42.77 38.55 29.58
N GLU A 69 43.70 39.05 28.77
CA GLU A 69 44.04 40.48 28.65
C GLU A 69 43.04 41.25 27.78
N SER A 70 42.60 40.67 26.66
CA SER A 70 41.70 41.37 25.72
C SER A 70 40.82 40.41 24.91
N LEU A 71 39.54 40.77 24.77
CA LEU A 71 38.55 40.04 23.98
C LEU A 71 37.79 41.02 23.07
N ASP A 72 38.35 41.26 21.88
CA ASP A 72 37.81 42.24 20.92
C ASP A 72 36.69 41.66 20.05
N ILE A 73 35.71 40.98 20.68
CA ILE A 73 34.47 40.56 20.03
C ILE A 73 33.25 40.78 20.91
N ARG A 74 32.12 40.91 20.23
CA ARG A 74 30.80 40.90 20.83
C ARG A 74 30.06 39.63 20.41
N GLN A 75 29.17 39.14 21.27
CA GLN A 75 28.31 38.02 20.91
C GLN A 75 27.45 38.38 19.69
N GLY A 76 27.29 37.43 18.77
CA GLY A 76 26.56 37.63 17.51
C GLY A 76 27.30 38.48 16.46
N GLN A 77 28.52 38.92 16.73
CA GLN A 77 29.31 39.69 15.77
C GLN A 77 29.82 38.77 14.63
N ALA A 78 29.55 39.15 13.38
CA ALA A 78 30.17 38.50 12.23
C ALA A 78 31.70 38.71 12.28
N SER A 79 32.44 37.60 12.26
CA SER A 79 33.90 37.61 12.33
C SER A 79 34.47 36.87 11.12
N PRO A 80 35.25 37.54 10.25
CA PRO A 80 36.07 36.87 9.25
C PRO A 80 37.04 35.88 9.90
N GLY A 81 37.42 34.84 9.17
CA GLY A 81 38.48 33.93 9.59
C GLY A 81 39.78 34.69 9.90
N GLY A 82 40.49 34.29 10.95
CA GLY A 82 41.81 34.84 11.29
C GLY A 82 41.82 36.02 12.25
N LYS A 83 40.70 36.35 12.93
CA LYS A 83 40.77 37.30 14.05
C LYS A 83 41.56 36.72 15.23
N ARG A 84 42.36 37.57 15.86
CA ARG A 84 43.28 37.22 16.95
C ARG A 84 42.64 37.47 18.31
N TRP A 85 42.74 36.47 19.18
CA TRP A 85 42.30 36.48 20.57
C TRP A 85 43.56 36.45 21.45
N ARG A 86 43.64 37.27 22.50
CA ARG A 86 44.76 37.24 23.44
C ARG A 86 44.23 36.86 24.82
N ALA A 87 44.59 35.65 25.25
CA ALA A 87 44.60 35.32 26.66
C ALA A 87 45.77 36.08 27.26
#